data_AF-A0A528B6C9-F1
#
_entry.id   AF-A0A528B6C9-F1
#
_cell.length_a   1.000
_cell.length_b   1.000
_cell.length_c   1.000
_cell.angle_alpha   90.00
_cell.angle_beta   90.00
_cell.angle_gamma   90.00
#
_symmetry.space_group_name_H-M   'P 1'
#
loop_
_entity.id
_entity.type
_entity.pdbx_description
1 polymer ?
#
loop_
_entity_poly.entity_id
_entity_poly.type
_entity_poly.pdbx_seq_one_letter_code
_entity_poly.pdbx_strand_id
1 'polypeptide(L)' 'MACLGAMLKDAAANYLEGEPIDINEFMALTNAQRRLLADLGLERRALKDITPSLKDYAATKYAGAAS' A
#
# COMPACT_ATOMS: atom_id res chain seq x y z
N MET A 1 -12.50 -12.85 0.56
CA MET A 1 -12.24 -11.39 0.54
C MET A 1 -12.97 -10.60 1.62
N ALA A 2 -14.23 -10.88 1.96
CA ALA A 2 -14.97 -10.08 2.94
C ALA A 2 -14.57 -10.34 4.42
N CYS A 3 -14.35 -11.61 4.80
CA CYS A 3 -14.15 -11.99 6.22
C CYS A 3 -12.85 -11.44 6.82
N LEU A 4 -11.68 -11.71 6.21
CA LEU A 4 -10.39 -11.20 6.71
C LEU A 4 -10.35 -9.67 6.82
N GLY A 5 -10.94 -8.98 5.84
CA GLY A 5 -11.04 -7.51 5.88
C GLY A 5 -11.97 -6.99 6.97
N ALA A 6 -13.06 -7.72 7.27
CA ALA A 6 -13.93 -7.38 8.39
C ALA A 6 -13.22 -7.59 9.73
N MET A 7 -12.51 -8.71 9.92
CA MET A 7 -11.73 -8.99 11.13
C MET A 7 -10.64 -7.95 11.38
N LEU A 8 -9.93 -7.52 10.32
CA LEU A 8 -8.92 -6.46 10.44
C LEU A 8 -9.53 -5.10 10.80
N LYS A 9 -10.71 -4.77 10.25
CA LYS A 9 -11.43 -3.54 10.62
C LYS A 9 -11.89 -3.57 12.07
N ASP A 10 -12.42 -4.71 12.52
CA ASP A 10 -12.87 -4.91 13.89
C ASP A 10 -11.71 -4.79 14.89
N ALA A 11 -10.59 -5.49 14.62
CA ALA A 11 -9.38 -5.37 15.44
C ALA A 11 -8.82 -3.94 15.48
N ALA A 12 -8.88 -3.21 14.36
CA ALA A 12 -8.47 -1.81 14.31
C ALA A 12 -9.44 -0.88 15.06
N ALA A 13 -10.74 -1.16 15.04
CA ALA A 13 -11.73 -0.40 15.81
C ALA A 13 -11.52 -0.59 17.31
N ASN A 14 -11.38 -1.84 17.76
CA ASN A 14 -11.08 -2.18 19.15
C ASN A 14 -9.81 -1.48 19.64
N TYR A 15 -8.76 -1.43 18.81
CA TYR A 15 -7.54 -0.70 19.14
C TYR A 15 -7.78 0.80 19.42
N LEU A 16 -8.60 1.45 18.59
CA LEU A 16 -8.91 2.87 18.72
C LEU A 16 -9.76 3.16 19.96
N GLU A 17 -10.53 2.18 20.42
CA GLU A 17 -11.28 2.24 21.69
C GLU A 17 -10.40 2.03 22.92
N GLY A 18 -9.11 1.69 22.72
CA GLY A 18 -8.14 1.45 23.78
C GLY A 18 -8.10 0.00 24.26
N GLU A 19 -8.83 -0.90 23.61
CA GLU A 19 -8.76 -2.32 23.91
C GLU A 19 -7.44 -2.92 23.44
N PRO A 20 -6.88 -3.88 24.20
CA PRO A 20 -5.65 -4.55 23.81
C PRO A 20 -5.88 -5.39 22.55
N ILE A 21 -4.96 -5.30 21.59
CA ILE A 21 -4.97 -6.14 20.38
C ILE A 21 -3.88 -7.19 20.49
N ASP A 22 -4.17 -8.39 20.01
CA ASP A 22 -3.11 -9.35 19.71
C ASP A 22 -2.42 -8.97 18.40
N ILE A 23 -1.20 -8.43 18.52
CA ILE A 23 -0.38 -8.02 17.38
C ILE A 23 -0.03 -9.22 16.49
N ASN A 24 0.15 -10.42 17.05
CA ASN A 24 0.46 -11.61 16.26
C ASN A 24 -0.73 -12.02 15.40
N GLU A 25 -1.93 -12.02 15.98
CA GLU A 25 -3.16 -12.29 15.24
C GLU A 25 -3.38 -11.24 14.16
N PHE A 26 -3.23 -9.96 14.49
CA PHE A 26 -3.38 -8.86 13.54
C PHE A 26 -2.40 -8.98 12.35
N MET A 27 -1.14 -9.32 12.62
CA MET A 27 -0.15 -9.56 11.57
C MET A 27 -0.46 -10.81 10.74
N ALA A 28 -0.94 -11.89 11.37
CA ALA A 28 -1.33 -13.10 10.67
C ALA A 28 -2.50 -12.83 9.70
N LEU A 29 -3.53 -12.12 10.16
CA LEU A 29 -4.68 -11.71 9.35
C LEU A 29 -4.27 -10.80 8.19
N THR A 30 -3.39 -9.83 8.43
CA THR A 30 -2.87 -8.92 7.40
C THR A 30 -2.12 -9.68 6.31
N ASN A 31 -1.24 -10.62 6.70
CA ASN A 31 -0.48 -11.43 5.76
C ASN A 31 -1.36 -12.40 4.98
N ALA A 32 -2.34 -13.02 5.63
CA ALA A 32 -3.33 -13.88 4.97
C ALA A 32 -4.15 -13.09 3.94
N GLN A 33 -4.61 -11.88 4.29
CA GLN A 33 -5.35 -11.02 3.36
C GLN A 33 -4.49 -10.60 2.17
N ARG A 34 -3.21 -10.24 2.38
CA ARG A 34 -2.28 -9.90 1.31
C ARG A 34 -2.07 -11.05 0.34
N ARG A 35 -1.84 -12.27 0.83
CA ARG A 35 -1.66 -13.47 -0.01
C ARG A 35 -2.91 -13.77 -0.83
N LEU A 36 -4.07 -13.72 -0.19
CA LEU A 36 -5.35 -13.94 -0.87
C LEU A 36 -5.61 -12.87 -1.95
N LEU A 37 -5.23 -11.61 -1.72
CA LEU A 37 -5.29 -10.54 -2.72
C LEU A 37 -4.34 -10.81 -3.89
N ALA A 38 -3.11 -11.25 -3.60
CA ALA A 38 -2.13 -11.61 -4.60
C ALA A 38 -2.59 -12.79 -5.46
N ASP A 39 -3.14 -13.83 -4.85
CA ASP A 39 -3.66 -15.02 -5.55
C ASP A 39 -4.81 -14.67 -6.51
N LEU A 40 -5.60 -13.64 -6.19
CA LEU A 40 -6.65 -13.11 -7.08
C LEU A 40 -6.14 -12.12 -8.13
N GLY A 41 -4.83 -11.83 -8.16
CA GLY A 41 -4.24 -10.82 -9.04
C GLY A 41 -4.58 -9.37 -8.66
N LEU A 42 -5.13 -9.16 -7.46
CA LEU A 42 -5.43 -7.85 -6.88
C LEU A 42 -4.22 -7.31 -6.11
N GLU A 43 -3.02 -7.51 -6.65
CA GLU A 43 -1.82 -6.92 -6.10
C GLU A 43 -1.87 -5.40 -6.30
N ARG A 44 -1.37 -4.66 -5.30
CA ARG A 44 -1.05 -3.25 -5.48
C ARG A 44 0.04 -3.19 -6.55
N ARG A 45 -0.34 -2.96 -7.81
CA ARG A 45 0.60 -2.72 -8.91
C ARG A 45 1.57 -1.65 -8.43
N ALA A 46 2.87 -1.88 -8.64
CA ALA A 46 3.91 -0.92 -8.32
C ALA A 46 3.39 0.49 -8.64
N LEU A 47 3.40 1.36 -7.63
CA LEU A 47 3.01 2.76 -7.80
C LEU A 47 3.70 3.26 -9.07
N LYS A 48 2.96 3.95 -9.94
CA LYS A 48 3.52 4.52 -11.18
C LYS A 48 4.87 5.14 -10.82
N ASP A 49 5.94 4.66 -11.45
CA ASP A 49 7.27 5.20 -11.20
C ASP A 49 7.24 6.69 -11.54
N ILE A 50 7.31 7.52 -10.50
CA ILE A 50 7.32 8.97 -10.60
C ILE A 50 8.76 9.52 -10.63
N THR A 51 9.77 8.65 -10.63
CA THR A 51 11.17 9.05 -10.67
C THR A 51 11.44 9.69 -12.03
N PRO A 52 11.71 11.01 -12.09
CA PRO A 52 12.03 11.65 -13.36
C PRO A 52 13.34 11.07 -13.88
N SER A 53 13.35 10.65 -15.14
CA SER A 53 14.58 10.17 -15.78
C SER A 53 15.54 11.34 -16.03
N LEU A 54 16.82 11.04 -16.26
CA LEU A 54 17.80 12.05 -16.66
C LEU A 54 17.37 12.79 -17.95
N LYS A 55 16.60 12.13 -18.82
CA LYS A 55 16.03 12.75 -20.02
C LYS A 55 14.96 13.80 -19.66
N ASP A 56 14.10 13.49 -18.70
CA ASP A 56 13.06 14.40 -18.21
C ASP A 56 13.67 15.62 -17.51
N TYR A 57 14.75 15.40 -16.75
CA TYR A 57 15.52 16.46 -16.11
C TYR A 57 16.21 17.37 -17.14
N ALA A 58 16.83 16.80 -18.18
CA ALA A 58 17.47 17.56 -19.25
C ALA A 58 16.44 18.40 -20.04
N ALA A 59 15.29 17.83 -20.39
CA ALA A 59 14.22 18.56 -21.07
C ALA A 59 13.72 19.75 -20.23
N THR A 60 13.58 19.58 -18.91
CA THR A 60 13.10 20.64 -18.02
C THR A 60 14.14 21.74 -17.81
N LYS A 61 15.43 21.40 -17.67
CA LYS A 61 16.49 22.36 -17.35
C LYS A 61 17.03 23.13 -18.55
N TYR A 62 17.08 22.49 -19.73
CA TYR A 62 17.64 23.11 -20.93
C TYR A 62 16.60 23.77 -21.84
N ALA A 63 15.29 23.54 -21.62
CA ALA A 63 14.24 24.25 -22.35
C ALA A 63 14.20 25.76 -22.05
N GLY A 64 14.68 26.19 -20.88
CA GLY A 64 14.80 27.62 -20.52
C GLY A 64 16.12 28.29 -20.92
N ALA A 65 17.07 27.55 -21.49
CA ALA A 65 18.40 28.07 -21.87
C ALA A 65 18.53 28.38 -23.37
N ALA A 66 17.46 28.16 -24.15
CA ALA A 66 17.42 28.36 -25.61
C ALA A 66 16.48 29.52 -26.04
N SER A 67 16.11 30.41 -25.10
CA SER A 67 15.33 31.63 -25.34
C SER A 67 16.11 32.87 -24.95
#